data_AF-A0A947KIM9-F1
#
_entry.id   AF-A0A947KIM9-F1
#
_cell.length_a   1.000
_cell.length_b   1.000
_cell.length_c   1.000
_cell.angle_alpha   90.00
_cell.angle_beta   90.00
_cell.angle_gamma   90.00
#
_symmetry.space_group_name_H-M   'P 1'
#
loop_
_entity.id
_entity.type
_entity.pdbx_description
1 polymer ?
#
loop_
_entity_poly.entity_id
_entity_poly.type
_entity_poly.pdbx_seq_one_letter_code
_entity_poly.pdbx_strand_id
1 'polypeptide(L)'
;MIYGIGTDLIEVDRIARQVNGDTRFKEKIFSENEIHYCESFKGNKAQHYAARYAAKEAFFKAIGTGYRGGLAFHEISIENDDLGKPEIVLTGKARDFAIQHAFGKIHVSLSHLKDLASAIVTIEK
;
A
#
# COMPACT_ATOMS: atom_id res chain seq x y z
N MET A 1 10.10 -6.06 19.42
CA MET A 1 8.79 -5.68 20.01
C MET A 1 7.92 -5.09 18.89
N ILE A 2 6.60 -4.94 19.05
CA ILE A 2 5.77 -4.28 18.01
C ILE A 2 5.90 -2.75 18.15
N TYR A 3 6.25 -2.06 17.07
CA TYR A 3 6.18 -0.60 16.97
C TYR A 3 4.73 -0.13 16.80
N GLY A 4 4.00 -0.74 15.86
CA GLY A 4 2.60 -0.39 15.61
C GLY A 4 1.90 -1.34 14.65
N ILE A 5 0.57 -1.26 14.65
CA ILE A 5 -0.32 -2.07 13.81
C ILE A 5 -1.31 -1.16 13.08
N GLY A 6 -1.70 -1.56 11.88
CA GLY A 6 -2.71 -0.85 11.12
C GLY A 6 -3.48 -1.78 10.20
N THR A 7 -4.75 -1.46 9.98
CA THR A 7 -5.60 -2.19 9.04
C THR A 7 -6.50 -1.21 8.31
N ASP A 8 -6.86 -1.55 7.08
CA ASP A 8 -7.76 -0.75 6.27
C ASP A 8 -8.64 -1.60 5.36
N LEU A 9 -9.84 -1.09 5.08
CA LEU A 9 -10.84 -1.69 4.19
C LEU A 9 -11.24 -0.67 3.13
N ILE A 10 -11.26 -1.11 1.87
CA ILE A 10 -11.44 -0.25 0.71
C ILE A 10 -12.48 -0.84 -0.24
N GLU A 11 -13.45 -0.02 -0.63
CA GLU A 11 -14.36 -0.33 -1.74
C GLU A 11 -13.58 -0.33 -3.07
N VAL A 12 -13.65 -1.46 -3.79
CA VAL A 12 -12.93 -1.64 -5.06
C VAL A 12 -13.42 -0.66 -6.11
N ASP A 13 -14.73 -0.45 -6.23
CA ASP A 13 -15.34 0.45 -7.20
C ASP A 13 -14.95 1.92 -6.99
N ARG A 14 -14.69 2.32 -5.74
CA ARG A 14 -14.20 3.67 -5.42
C ARG A 14 -12.83 3.90 -6.05
N ILE A 15 -11.91 2.96 -5.84
CA ILE A 15 -10.56 3.04 -6.40
C ILE A 15 -10.59 2.89 -7.92
N ALA A 16 -11.40 1.99 -8.47
CA ALA A 16 -11.55 1.80 -9.91
C ALA A 16 -11.95 3.10 -10.62
N ARG A 17 -12.92 3.86 -10.07
CA ARG A 17 -13.34 5.14 -10.63
C ARG A 17 -12.23 6.18 -10.63
N GLN A 18 -11.45 6.26 -9.54
CA GLN A 18 -10.34 7.22 -9.43
C GLN A 18 -9.19 6.87 -10.39
N VAL A 19 -8.81 5.60 -10.42
CA VAL A 19 -7.72 5.08 -11.27
C VAL A 19 -8.01 5.24 -12.77
N ASN A 20 -9.27 5.08 -13.19
CA ASN A 20 -9.66 5.22 -14.59
C ASN A 20 -10.01 6.67 -14.97
N GLY A 21 -10.41 7.50 -14.01
CA GLY A 21 -10.85 8.87 -14.26
C GLY A 21 -9.74 9.92 -14.21
N ASP A 22 -8.62 9.64 -13.55
CA ASP A 22 -7.52 10.61 -13.38
C ASP A 22 -6.14 9.93 -13.38
N THR A 23 -5.38 10.13 -14.45
CA THR A 23 -4.00 9.61 -14.56
C THR A 23 -3.10 10.17 -13.44
N ARG A 24 -3.30 11.41 -13.01
CA ARG A 24 -2.50 12.03 -11.94
C ARG A 24 -2.77 11.37 -10.59
N PHE A 25 -3.99 10.89 -10.36
CA PHE A 25 -4.30 10.12 -9.16
C PHE A 25 -3.46 8.84 -9.12
N LYS A 26 -3.39 8.12 -10.24
CA LYS A 26 -2.65 6.86 -10.33
C LYS A 26 -1.17 7.07 -9.98
N GLU A 27 -0.51 8.03 -10.62
CA GLU A 27 0.92 8.33 -10.42
C GLU A 27 1.21 8.92 -9.03
N LYS A 28 0.26 9.64 -8.43
CA LYS A 28 0.41 10.18 -7.08
C LYS A 28 0.40 9.08 -6.01
N ILE A 29 -0.41 8.04 -6.24
CA ILE A 29 -0.73 7.02 -5.25
C ILE A 29 0.12 5.77 -5.42
N PHE A 30 0.39 5.32 -6.64
CA PHE A 30 1.05 4.06 -6.93
C PHE A 30 2.43 4.30 -7.53
N SER A 31 3.40 3.43 -7.20
CA SER A 31 4.69 3.43 -7.88
C SER A 31 4.54 2.89 -9.31
N GLU A 32 5.53 3.16 -10.16
CA GLU A 32 5.56 2.61 -11.52
C GLU A 32 5.49 1.07 -11.52
N ASN A 33 6.20 0.42 -10.59
CA ASN A 33 6.16 -1.04 -10.41
C ASN A 33 4.74 -1.53 -10.07
N GLU A 34 4.04 -0.86 -9.16
CA GLU A 34 2.68 -1.21 -8.79
C GLU A 34 1.69 -1.02 -9.95
N ILE A 35 1.87 0.05 -10.73
CA ILE A 35 1.06 0.32 -11.92
C ILE A 35 1.27 -0.80 -12.93
N HIS A 36 2.52 -1.12 -13.27
CA HIS A 36 2.84 -2.21 -14.19
C HIS A 36 2.28 -3.55 -13.72
N TYR A 37 2.45 -3.87 -12.43
CA TYR A 37 1.87 -5.06 -11.83
C TYR A 37 0.35 -5.07 -12.02
N CYS A 38 -0.36 -4.02 -11.59
CA CYS A 38 -1.83 -3.99 -11.63
C CYS A 38 -2.38 -4.06 -13.04
N GLU A 39 -1.77 -3.34 -14.00
CA GLU A 39 -2.23 -3.35 -15.40
C GLU A 39 -1.98 -4.70 -16.10
N SER A 40 -1.08 -5.56 -15.59
CA SER A 40 -0.89 -6.92 -16.12
C SER A 40 -2.12 -7.83 -15.92
N PHE A 41 -3.01 -7.46 -14.98
CA PHE A 41 -4.20 -8.22 -14.59
C PHE A 41 -5.47 -7.73 -15.28
N LYS A 42 -5.68 -8.15 -16.54
CA LYS A 42 -6.76 -7.63 -17.42
C LYS A 42 -8.18 -7.70 -16.83
N GLY A 43 -8.49 -8.68 -15.99
CA GLY A 43 -9.86 -8.89 -15.44
C GLY A 43 -10.05 -8.40 -14.00
N ASN A 44 -8.96 -8.13 -13.28
CA ASN A 44 -8.98 -7.91 -11.83
C ASN A 44 -8.03 -6.78 -11.36
N LYS A 45 -7.59 -5.92 -12.28
CA LYS A 45 -6.71 -4.78 -11.95
C LYS A 45 -7.28 -3.87 -10.86
N ALA A 46 -8.60 -3.65 -10.84
CA ALA A 46 -9.25 -2.80 -9.86
C ALA A 46 -9.05 -3.32 -8.43
N GLN A 47 -9.20 -4.64 -8.23
CA GLN A 47 -8.97 -5.32 -6.96
C GLN A 47 -7.50 -5.21 -6.54
N HIS A 48 -6.57 -5.36 -7.49
CA HIS A 48 -5.14 -5.20 -7.21
C HIS A 48 -4.78 -3.79 -6.77
N TYR A 49 -5.29 -2.76 -7.47
CA TYR A 49 -5.12 -1.36 -7.06
C TYR A 49 -5.73 -1.09 -5.68
N ALA A 50 -6.95 -1.60 -5.43
CA ALA A 50 -7.63 -1.41 -4.15
C ALA A 50 -6.88 -2.07 -2.98
N ALA A 51 -6.34 -3.27 -3.17
CA ALA A 51 -5.54 -3.97 -2.15
C ALA A 51 -4.24 -3.21 -1.81
N ARG A 52 -3.57 -2.66 -2.83
CA ARG A 52 -2.37 -1.81 -2.65
C ARG A 52 -2.70 -0.51 -1.94
N TYR A 53 -3.82 0.11 -2.29
CA TYR A 53 -4.31 1.29 -1.59
C TYR A 53 -4.57 1.00 -0.10
N ALA A 54 -5.28 -0.09 0.20
CA ALA A 54 -5.55 -0.53 1.57
C ALA A 54 -4.25 -0.77 2.36
N ALA A 55 -3.24 -1.35 1.71
CA ALA A 55 -1.94 -1.60 2.33
C ALA A 55 -1.21 -0.32 2.74
N LYS A 56 -1.24 0.70 1.87
CA LYS A 56 -0.62 2.00 2.15
C LYS A 56 -1.33 2.72 3.29
N GLU A 57 -2.66 2.70 3.30
CA GLU A 57 -3.46 3.23 4.42
C GLU A 57 -3.21 2.47 5.74
N ALA A 58 -3.13 1.14 5.67
CA ALA A 58 -2.78 0.30 6.82
C ALA A 58 -1.37 0.63 7.34
N PHE A 59 -0.40 0.86 6.46
CA PHE A 59 0.95 1.32 6.85
C PHE A 59 0.90 2.69 7.54
N PHE A 60 0.16 3.67 6.99
CA PHE A 60 0.00 4.99 7.60
C PHE A 60 -0.64 4.93 9.00
N LYS A 61 -1.56 3.99 9.22
CA LYS A 61 -2.13 3.74 10.56
C LYS A 61 -1.10 3.09 11.50
N ALA A 62 -0.32 2.13 11.00
CA ALA A 62 0.71 1.45 11.78
C ALA A 62 1.81 2.38 12.28
N ILE A 63 2.18 3.41 11.51
CA ILE A 63 3.17 4.41 11.94
C ILE A 63 2.61 5.46 12.91
N GLY A 64 1.28 5.49 13.12
CA GLY A 64 0.60 6.34 14.10
C GLY A 64 0.38 7.80 13.68
N THR A 65 0.86 8.22 12.51
CA THR A 65 0.72 9.59 12.02
C THR A 65 -0.47 9.76 11.05
N GLY A 66 -0.96 8.67 10.47
CA GLY A 66 -1.83 8.71 9.29
C GLY A 66 -1.11 9.31 8.08
N TYR A 67 -1.87 9.76 7.07
CA TYR A 67 -1.31 10.52 5.92
C TYR A 67 -0.73 11.91 6.32
N ARG A 68 -0.82 12.29 7.59
CA ARG A 68 -0.29 13.55 8.10
C ARG A 68 1.17 13.32 8.46
N GLY A 69 2.09 13.96 7.76
CA GLY A 69 3.53 13.74 7.99
C GLY A 69 4.44 14.00 6.78
N GLY A 70 3.86 14.32 5.62
CA GLY A 70 4.63 14.68 4.42
C GLY A 70 5.25 13.48 3.68
N LEU A 71 4.88 12.26 4.06
CA LEU A 71 5.20 11.03 3.34
C LEU A 71 4.27 10.88 2.13
N ALA A 72 4.82 10.52 0.98
CA ALA A 72 4.01 10.34 -0.22
C ALA A 72 3.55 8.87 -0.38
N PHE A 73 2.35 8.66 -0.93
CA PHE A 73 1.81 7.31 -1.14
C PHE A 73 2.69 6.47 -2.08
N HIS A 74 3.22 7.05 -3.16
CA HIS A 74 4.07 6.34 -4.10
C HIS A 74 5.45 5.96 -3.52
N GLU A 75 5.87 6.56 -2.39
CA GLU A 75 7.08 6.16 -1.68
C GLU A 75 6.91 4.87 -0.86
N ILE A 76 5.67 4.40 -0.71
CA ILE A 76 5.31 3.15 -0.03
C ILE A 76 4.75 2.21 -1.10
N SER A 77 5.56 1.34 -1.67
CA SER A 77 5.11 0.38 -2.69
C SER A 77 4.91 -1.00 -2.11
N ILE A 78 3.96 -1.74 -2.68
CA ILE A 78 3.73 -3.14 -2.36
C ILE A 78 4.22 -3.96 -3.54
N GLU A 79 5.25 -4.77 -3.27
CA GLU A 79 5.85 -5.68 -4.23
C GLU A 79 5.64 -7.12 -3.75
N ASN A 80 5.66 -8.08 -4.68
CA ASN A 80 5.49 -9.48 -4.33
C ASN A 80 6.82 -10.21 -4.58
N ASP A 81 7.20 -11.11 -3.66
CA ASP A 81 8.33 -12.01 -3.89
C ASP A 81 7.99 -13.07 -4.97
N ASP A 82 8.96 -13.91 -5.31
CA ASP A 82 8.82 -14.97 -6.32
C ASP A 82 7.74 -16.00 -5.97
N LEU A 83 7.37 -16.11 -4.68
CA LEU A 83 6.31 -16.99 -4.18
C LEU A 83 4.96 -16.28 -4.04
N GLY A 84 4.89 -14.99 -4.42
CA GLY A 84 3.69 -14.17 -4.38
C GLY A 84 3.40 -13.52 -3.02
N LYS A 85 4.27 -13.64 -2.03
CA LYS A 85 4.08 -12.99 -0.73
C LYS A 85 4.30 -11.48 -0.87
N PRO A 86 3.37 -10.62 -0.37
CA PRO A 86 3.53 -9.18 -0.45
C PRO A 86 4.55 -8.66 0.57
N GLU A 87 5.32 -7.65 0.15
CA GLU A 87 6.29 -6.91 0.96
C GLU A 87 6.10 -5.40 0.74
N ILE A 88 6.34 -4.62 1.80
CA ILE A 88 6.35 -3.16 1.70
C ILE A 88 7.77 -2.71 1.41
N VAL A 89 7.93 -1.98 0.31
CA VAL A 89 9.18 -1.32 -0.08
C VAL A 89 9.02 0.18 0.15
N LEU A 90 9.93 0.73 0.96
CA LEU A 90 9.94 2.15 1.29
C LEU A 90 11.06 2.85 0.53
N THR A 91 10.74 3.99 -0.07
CA THR A 91 11.68 4.87 -0.76
C THR A 91 11.57 6.30 -0.24
N GLY A 92 12.49 7.18 -0.67
CA GLY A 92 12.48 8.60 -0.34
C GLY A 92 12.28 8.88 1.15
N LYS A 93 11.36 9.80 1.47
CA LYS A 93 11.09 10.21 2.85
C LYS A 93 10.50 9.11 3.70
N ALA A 94 9.72 8.19 3.12
CA ALA A 94 9.14 7.07 3.86
C ALA A 94 10.22 6.12 4.40
N ARG A 95 11.25 5.86 3.59
CA ARG A 95 12.43 5.08 4.02
C ARG A 95 13.19 5.79 5.13
N ASP A 96 13.46 7.08 4.94
CA ASP A 96 14.24 7.87 5.90
C ASP A 96 13.49 7.97 7.25
N PHE A 97 12.15 8.08 7.22
CA PHE A 97 11.29 8.01 8.40
C PHE A 97 11.42 6.66 9.13
N ALA A 98 11.38 5.54 8.40
CA ALA A 98 11.53 4.21 8.99
C ALA A 98 12.90 4.03 9.66
N ILE A 99 13.98 4.55 9.04
CA ILE A 99 15.32 4.54 9.62
C ILE A 99 15.37 5.40 10.89
N GLN A 100 14.82 6.62 10.86
CA GLN A 100 14.80 7.53 12.00
C GLN A 100 14.08 6.93 13.22
N HIS A 101 13.02 6.17 13.00
CA HIS A 101 12.24 5.53 14.06
C HIS A 101 12.73 4.11 14.41
N ALA A 102 13.84 3.68 13.80
CA ALA A 102 14.42 2.35 13.98
C ALA A 102 13.39 1.22 13.80
N PHE A 103 12.65 1.26 12.70
CA PHE A 103 11.72 0.17 12.36
C PHE A 103 12.51 -1.11 12.12
N GLY A 104 12.04 -2.19 12.73
CA GLY A 104 12.43 -3.56 12.40
C GLY A 104 11.71 -4.03 11.14
N LYS A 105 11.33 -5.31 11.12
CA LYS A 105 10.61 -5.88 9.99
C LYS A 105 9.20 -5.29 9.86
N ILE A 106 8.80 -4.99 8.62
CA ILE A 106 7.44 -4.60 8.27
C ILE A 106 6.76 -5.81 7.64
N HIS A 107 5.69 -6.29 8.27
CA HIS A 107 4.86 -7.37 7.76
C HIS A 107 3.59 -6.80 7.16
N VAL A 108 3.19 -7.31 6.00
CA VAL A 108 1.94 -6.94 5.33
C VAL A 108 1.21 -8.19 4.87
N SER A 109 -0.11 -8.15 4.94
CA SER A 109 -0.99 -9.16 4.34
C SER A 109 -2.18 -8.48 3.69
N LEU A 110 -2.56 -8.96 2.51
CA LEU A 110 -3.60 -8.39 1.67
C LEU A 110 -4.67 -9.43 1.39
N SER A 111 -5.92 -9.00 1.28
CA SER A 111 -7.02 -9.84 0.82
C SER A 111 -8.01 -9.00 0.03
N HIS A 112 -8.68 -9.59 -0.96
CA HIS A 112 -9.74 -8.92 -1.68
C HIS A 112 -10.82 -9.89 -2.15
N LEU A 113 -12.03 -9.35 -2.25
CA LEU A 113 -13.17 -9.91 -2.96
C LEU A 113 -13.43 -9.05 -4.20
N LYS A 114 -14.60 -9.23 -4.83
CA LYS A 114 -15.03 -8.41 -5.96
C LYS A 114 -15.16 -6.94 -5.57
N ASP A 115 -15.83 -6.66 -4.45
CA ASP A 115 -16.27 -5.31 -4.10
C ASP A 115 -15.44 -4.67 -2.98
N LEU A 116 -14.62 -5.47 -2.28
CA LEU A 116 -13.87 -5.06 -1.11
C LEU A 116 -12.43 -5.53 -1.17
N ALA A 117 -11.48 -4.68 -0.80
CA ALA A 117 -10.10 -5.03 -0.51
C ALA A 117 -9.75 -4.67 0.92
N SER A 118 -8.81 -5.41 1.51
CA SER A 118 -8.35 -5.19 2.87
C SER A 118 -6.86 -5.45 3.00
N ALA A 119 -6.25 -4.79 3.96
CA ALA A 119 -4.86 -5.03 4.33
C ALA A 119 -4.65 -4.92 5.85
N ILE A 120 -3.63 -5.62 6.33
CA ILE A 120 -3.09 -5.45 7.67
C ILE A 120 -1.57 -5.27 7.58
N VAL A 121 -1.04 -4.35 8.37
CA VAL A 121 0.39 -4.07 8.50
C VAL A 121 0.78 -4.15 9.96
N THR A 122 1.90 -4.81 10.25
CA THR A 122 2.55 -4.82 11.57
C THR A 122 4.01 -4.41 11.40
N ILE A 123 4.45 -3.44 12.19
CA ILE A 123 5.82 -2.92 12.16
C ILE A 123 6.49 -3.35 13.46
N GLU A 124 7.65 -3.99 13.35
CA GLU A 124 8.51 -4.32 14.49
C GLU A 124 9.42 -3.14 14.88
N LYS A 125 10.00 -3.24 16.07
CA LYS A 125 11.02 -2.36 16.63
C LYS A 125 12.28 -3.16 16.93
#